data_AF-A0A329MEC5-F1
#
_entry.id   AF-A0A329MEC5-F1
#
_cell.length_a   1.000
_cell.length_b   1.000
_cell.length_c   1.000
_cell.angle_alpha   90.00
_cell.angle_beta   90.00
_cell.angle_gamma   90.00
#
_symmetry.space_group_name_H-M   'P 1'
#
loop_
_entity.id
_entity.type
_entity.pdbx_description
1 polymer ?
#
loop_
_entity_poly.entity_id
_entity_poly.type
_entity_poly.pdbx_seq_one_letter_code
_entity_poly.pdbx_strand_id
1 'polypeptide(L)' 'MSSKNITLSMPEELVRRAKVLAAQRDMSVSNLVARLLEQLVGDVRDYDEVWEGERRLMGEGLGLRMGPITWSRDELHER' A
#
# COMPACT_ATOMS: atom_id res chain seq x y z
N MET A 1 -1.96 4.38 -18.06
CA MET A 1 -2.91 5.03 -17.13
C MET A 1 -3.21 6.43 -17.63
N SER A 2 -4.46 6.89 -17.57
CA SER A 2 -4.82 8.25 -17.99
C SER A 2 -4.46 9.25 -16.90
N SER A 3 -3.65 10.26 -17.21
CA SER A 3 -3.34 11.37 -16.29
C SER A 3 -4.46 12.42 -16.33
N LYS A 4 -4.85 12.96 -15.18
CA LYS A 4 -5.69 14.16 -15.08
C LYS A 4 -4.89 15.32 -14.51
N ASN A 5 -5.04 16.51 -15.09
CA ASN A 5 -4.40 17.72 -14.59
C ASN A 5 -5.16 18.27 -13.39
N ILE A 6 -4.43 18.61 -12.34
CA ILE A 6 -4.97 19.23 -11.12
C ILE A 6 -4.17 20.51 -10.86
N THR A 7 -4.87 21.63 -10.67
CA THR A 7 -4.26 22.91 -10.27
C THR A 7 -4.32 23.04 -8.76
N LEU A 8 -3.18 23.26 -8.12
CA LEU A 8 -3.05 23.40 -6.67
C LEU A 8 -2.53 24.79 -6.33
N SER A 9 -3.22 25.48 -5.41
CA SER A 9 -2.72 26.72 -4.82
C SER A 9 -1.90 26.40 -3.57
N MET A 10 -0.66 26.88 -3.52
CA MET A 10 0.26 26.64 -2.41
C MET A 10 1.07 27.90 -2.10
N PRO A 11 1.60 28.05 -0.87
CA PRO A 11 2.50 29.15 -0.54
C PRO A 11 3.74 29.15 -1.45
N GLU A 12 4.18 30.33 -1.88
CA GLU A 12 5.31 30.50 -2.81
C GLU A 12 6.59 29.83 -2.28
N GLU A 13 6.88 30.00 -0.98
CA GLU A 13 8.01 29.38 -0.30
C GLU A 13 7.96 27.84 -0.33
N LEU A 14 6.77 27.26 -0.30
CA LEU A 14 6.60 25.81 -0.41
C LEU A 14 6.90 25.35 -1.83
N VAL A 15 6.40 26.07 -2.84
CA VAL A 15 6.69 25.78 -4.26
C VAL A 15 8.19 25.86 -4.53
N ARG A 16 8.89 26.85 -3.98
CA ARG A 16 10.34 27.00 -4.15
C ARG A 16 11.10 25.80 -3.57
N ARG A 17 10.79 25.40 -2.34
CA ARG A 17 11.41 24.24 -1.69
C ARG A 17 11.10 22.94 -2.43
N ALA A 18 9.86 22.76 -2.88
CA ALA A 18 9.45 21.59 -3.65
C ALA A 18 10.22 21.47 -4.97
N LYS A 19 10.46 22.58 -5.68
CA LYS A 19 11.28 22.60 -6.90
C LYS A 19 12.73 22.15 -6.63
N VAL A 20 13.34 22.65 -5.56
CA VAL A 20 14.71 22.26 -5.17
C VAL A 20 14.76 20.76 -4.85
N LEU A 21 13.81 20.27 -4.06
CA LEU A 21 13.75 18.85 -3.68
C LEU A 21 13.52 17.94 -4.88
N ALA A 22 12.66 18.35 -5.81
CA ALA A 22 12.37 17.59 -7.02
C ALA A 22 13.62 17.52 -7.92
N ALA A 23 14.33 18.64 -8.09
CA ALA A 23 15.59 18.69 -8.84
C ALA A 23 16.68 17.82 -8.21
N GLN A 24 16.82 17.82 -6.88
CA GLN A 24 17.78 16.95 -6.16
C GLN A 24 17.51 15.45 -6.36
N ARG A 25 16.29 15.08 -6.74
CA ARG A 25 15.86 13.68 -6.93
C ARG A 25 15.68 13.31 -8.40
N ASP A 26 16.08 14.16 -9.34
CA ASP A 26 15.86 13.99 -10.78
C ASP A 26 14.37 13.76 -11.14
N MET A 27 13.48 14.49 -10.47
CA MET A 27 12.03 14.38 -10.63
C MET A 27 11.38 15.74 -10.92
N SER A 28 10.20 15.71 -11.53
CA SER A 28 9.35 16.91 -11.64
C SER A 28 8.54 17.13 -10.36
N VAL A 29 8.12 18.37 -10.10
CA VAL A 29 7.25 18.69 -8.96
C VAL A 29 5.93 17.93 -9.04
N SER A 30 5.36 17.77 -10.25
CA SER A 30 4.15 16.98 -10.45
C SER A 30 4.35 15.50 -10.09
N ASN A 31 5.50 14.92 -10.44
CA ASN A 31 5.82 13.53 -10.09
C ASN A 31 6.09 13.37 -8.58
N LEU A 32 6.74 14.35 -7.95
CA LEU A 32 6.90 14.39 -6.49
C LEU A 32 5.54 14.39 -5.77
N VAL A 33 4.59 15.22 -6.21
CA VAL A 33 3.23 15.28 -5.65
C VAL A 33 2.46 13.99 -5.92
N ALA A 34 2.54 13.46 -7.14
CA ALA A 34 1.89 12.20 -7.49
C ALA A 34 2.35 11.05 -6.59
N ARG A 35 3.67 10.91 -6.36
CA ARG A 35 4.21 9.91 -5.44
C ARG A 35 3.72 10.08 -4.02
N LEU A 36 3.66 11.31 -3.52
CA LEU A 36 3.18 11.57 -2.15
C LEU A 36 1.70 11.16 -2.01
N LEU A 37 0.88 11.44 -3.02
CA LEU A 37 -0.51 11.01 -3.09
C LEU A 37 -0.63 9.48 -3.23
N GLU A 38 0.21 8.84 -4.04
CA GLU A 38 0.26 7.38 -4.16
C GLU A 38 0.63 6.72 -2.85
N GLN A 39 1.57 7.28 -2.07
CA GLN A 39 1.89 6.76 -0.75
C GLN A 39 0.71 6.90 0.22
N LEU A 40 0.09 8.08 0.28
CA LEU A 40 -1.06 8.32 1.16
C LEU A 40 -2.28 7.47 0.81
N VAL A 41 -2.57 7.29 -0.48
CA VAL A 41 -3.70 6.50 -0.95
C VAL A 41 -3.35 5.01 -0.97
N GLY A 42 -2.10 4.66 -1.22
CA GLY A 42 -1.56 3.30 -1.17
C GLY A 42 -1.64 2.71 0.23
N ASP A 43 -1.18 3.44 1.26
CA ASP A 43 -1.28 3.00 2.67
C ASP A 43 -2.72 2.69 3.08
N VAL A 44 -3.68 3.49 2.59
CA VAL A 44 -5.10 3.31 2.91
C VAL A 44 -5.72 2.16 2.12
N ARG A 45 -5.42 2.04 0.83
CA ARG A 45 -5.95 0.95 -0.01
C ARG A 45 -5.35 -0.40 0.32
N ASP A 46 -4.04 -0.50 0.55
CA ASP A 46 -3.40 -1.77 0.88
C ASP A 46 -4.00 -2.36 2.16
N TYR A 47 -4.27 -1.54 3.17
CA TYR A 47 -4.89 -2.04 4.39
C TYR A 47 -6.34 -2.49 4.18
N ASP A 48 -7.19 -1.64 3.63
CA ASP A 48 -8.62 -1.94 3.50
C ASP A 48 -8.88 -3.08 2.49
N GLU A 49 -8.16 -3.12 1.37
CA GLU A 49 -8.29 -4.20 0.38
C GLU A 49 -7.79 -5.54 0.93
N VAL A 50 -6.66 -5.56 1.65
CA VAL A 50 -6.15 -6.77 2.31
C VAL A 50 -7.11 -7.22 3.41
N TRP A 51 -7.64 -6.28 4.19
CA TRP A 51 -8.61 -6.57 5.23
C TRP A 51 -9.90 -7.16 4.69
N GLU A 52 -10.46 -6.59 3.62
CA GLU A 52 -11.64 -7.16 2.95
C GLU A 52 -11.35 -8.53 2.34
N GLY A 53 -10.16 -8.71 1.76
CA GLY A 53 -9.68 -9.98 1.24
C GLY A 53 -9.63 -11.08 2.31
N GLU A 54 -8.99 -10.80 3.44
CA GLU A 54 -8.89 -11.70 4.60
C GLU A 54 -10.28 -11.99 5.19
N ARG A 55 -11.12 -10.97 5.38
CA ARG A 55 -12.48 -11.16 5.91
C ARG A 55 -13.32 -12.08 5.03
N ARG A 56 -13.21 -11.93 3.70
CA ARG A 56 -13.84 -12.83 2.74
C ARG A 56 -13.29 -14.25 2.85
N LEU A 57 -11.97 -14.40 2.95
CA LEU A 57 -11.30 -15.69 3.11
C LEU A 57 -11.75 -16.43 4.39
N MET A 58 -11.88 -15.70 5.49
CA MET A 58 -12.38 -16.22 6.78
C MET A 58 -13.87 -16.62 6.70
N GLY A 59 -14.68 -15.85 5.96
CA GLY A 59 -16.12 -16.12 5.79
C GLY A 59 -16.43 -17.26 4.83
N GLU A 60 -15.71 -17.35 3.71
CA GLU A 60 -15.85 -18.44 2.72
C GLU A 60 -15.22 -19.75 3.24
N GLY A 61 -14.22 -19.64 4.12
CA GLY A 61 -13.42 -20.75 4.59
C GLY A 61 -12.45 -21.23 3.51
N LEU A 62 -11.29 -21.74 3.93
CA LEU A 62 -10.20 -22.13 3.03
C LEU A 62 -10.47 -23.41 2.21
N GLY A 63 -11.68 -23.99 2.28
CA GLY A 63 -11.98 -25.30 1.69
C GLY A 63 -11.14 -26.46 2.25
N LEU A 64 -10.40 -26.22 3.33
CA LEU A 64 -9.53 -27.20 3.98
C LEU A 64 -10.40 -28.21 4.74
N ARG A 65 -10.23 -29.49 4.40
CA ARG A 65 -10.79 -30.60 5.17
C ARG A 65 -9.75 -31.03 6.19
N MET A 66 -10.02 -30.78 7.47
CA MET A 66 -9.19 -31.32 8.55
C MET A 66 -9.39 -32.83 8.62
N GLY A 67 -8.33 -33.58 8.37
CA GLY A 67 -8.26 -34.98 8.76
C GLY A 67 -8.09 -35.10 10.29
N PRO A 68 -8.16 -36.31 10.85
CA PRO A 68 -7.82 -36.52 12.25
C PRO A 68 -6.41 -35.97 12.53
N ILE A 69 -6.26 -35.27 13.66
CA ILE A 69 -4.96 -34.77 14.11
C ILE A 69 -4.12 -35.99 14.51
N THR A 70 -3.13 -36.34 13.69
CA THR A 70 -2.23 -37.48 13.91
C THR A 70 -0.84 -37.07 14.37
N TRP A 71 -0.60 -35.77 14.52
CA TRP A 71 0.70 -35.18 14.82
C TRP A 71 0.69 -34.53 16.21
N SER A 72 1.78 -34.69 16.93
CA SER A 72 2.05 -34.00 18.19
C SER A 72 2.78 -32.68 17.96
N ARG A 73 2.71 -31.78 18.95
CA ARG A 73 3.39 -30.48 18.89
C ARG A 73 4.91 -30.63 18.72
N ASP A 74 5.50 -31.63 19.38
CA ASP A 74 6.93 -31.87 19.38
C ASP A 74 7.41 -32.34 17.99
N GLU A 75 6.66 -33.24 17.34
CA GLU A 75 6.93 -33.68 15.95
C GLU A 75 6.84 -32.54 14.93
N LEU A 76 6.05 -31.49 15.20
CA LEU A 76 5.91 -30.34 14.32
C LEU A 76 7.08 -29.34 14.45
N HIS A 77 7.70 -29.28 15.63
CA HIS A 77 8.78 -28.35 15.95
C HIS A 77 10.18 -28.85 15.54
N GLU A 78 10.35 -30.14 15.25
CA GLU A 78 11.64 -30.73 14.85
C GLU A 78 11.98 -30.59 13.35
N ARG A 79 11.27 -29.75 12.57
CA ARG A 79 11.55 -29.54 11.13
C ARG A 79 12.34 -28.28 10.84
#